data_AF-A0AAU7YEQ1-F1
#
_entry.id   AF-A0AAU7YEQ1-F1
#
_cell.length_a   1.000
_cell.length_b   1.000
_cell.length_c   1.000
_cell.angle_alpha   90.00
_cell.angle_beta   90.00
_cell.angle_gamma   90.00
#
_symmetry.space_group_name_H-M   'P 1'
#
loop_
_entity.id
_entity.type
_entity.pdbx_description
1 polymer ?
#
loop_
_entity_poly.entity_id
_entity_poly.type
_entity_poly.pdbx_seq_one_letter_code
_entity_poly.pdbx_strand_id
1 'polypeptide(L)'
;ELVPYMDFDDFEFLKRKSCYHPRLGVHVGALSESSIFKSLHCILEGDLTPQEAAAENIDSALREWFNHGEAKYESRRLEMREIAKRNGIAHICSALDVNYGERVAEWHEKYGSDADLTR
;
A
#
# COMPACT_ATOMS: atom_id res chain seq x y z
N GLU A 1 -22.19 -27.95 12.12
CA GLU A 1 -22.13 -27.06 13.29
C GLU A 1 -22.30 -25.62 12.81
N LEU A 2 -23.14 -24.83 13.48
CA LEU A 2 -23.34 -23.41 13.14
C LEU A 2 -22.32 -22.59 13.95
N VAL A 3 -21.32 -22.04 13.27
CA VAL A 3 -20.33 -21.15 13.91
C VAL A 3 -21.01 -19.78 14.06
N PRO A 4 -21.16 -19.22 15.28
CA PRO A 4 -22.08 -18.12 15.52
C PRO A 4 -21.67 -16.81 14.83
N TYR A 5 -20.37 -16.50 14.75
CA TYR A 5 -19.83 -15.30 14.10
C TYR A 5 -18.37 -15.55 13.68
N MET A 6 -17.88 -14.80 12.69
CA MET A 6 -16.48 -14.82 12.26
C MET A 6 -15.63 -14.01 13.25
N ASP A 7 -14.44 -14.50 13.60
CA ASP A 7 -13.49 -13.73 14.41
C ASP A 7 -13.07 -12.45 13.67
N PHE A 8 -12.79 -11.38 14.41
CA PHE A 8 -12.37 -10.11 13.81
C PHE A 8 -11.06 -10.26 13.02
N ASP A 9 -10.16 -11.13 13.47
CA ASP A 9 -8.89 -11.41 12.78
C ASP A 9 -9.07 -12.21 11.47
N ASP A 10 -10.19 -12.93 11.38
CA ASP A 10 -10.60 -13.67 10.18
C ASP A 10 -11.45 -12.82 9.23
N PHE A 11 -11.90 -11.64 9.67
CA PHE A 11 -12.72 -10.75 8.88
C PHE A 11 -11.93 -10.11 7.73
N GLU A 12 -12.30 -10.47 6.51
CA GLU A 12 -11.82 -9.86 5.27
C GLU A 12 -13.00 -9.28 4.49
N PHE A 13 -12.92 -8.00 4.13
CA PHE A 13 -13.91 -7.34 3.29
C PHE A 13 -13.24 -6.70 2.07
N LEU A 14 -13.73 -6.99 0.86
CA LEU A 14 -13.14 -6.52 -0.40
C LEU A 14 -11.62 -6.82 -0.51
N LYS A 15 -11.21 -8.03 -0.10
CA LYS A 15 -9.81 -8.50 -0.06
C LYS A 15 -8.89 -7.72 0.89
N ARG A 16 -9.48 -6.99 1.85
CA ARG A 16 -8.76 -6.20 2.84
C ARG A 16 -9.00 -6.75 4.23
N LYS A 17 -7.91 -6.90 4.99
CA LYS A 17 -7.95 -7.20 6.43
C LYS A 17 -7.85 -5.91 7.22
N SER A 18 -8.61 -5.81 8.30
CA SER A 18 -8.46 -4.71 9.25
C SER A 18 -7.18 -4.93 10.05
N CYS A 19 -6.25 -3.98 10.00
CA CYS A 19 -5.00 -4.05 10.74
C CYS A 19 -4.77 -2.74 11.49
N TYR A 20 -4.37 -2.84 12.76
CA TYR A 20 -4.03 -1.66 13.54
C TYR A 20 -2.67 -1.11 13.08
N HIS A 21 -2.64 0.15 12.67
CA HIS A 21 -1.42 0.79 12.20
C HIS A 21 -0.82 1.67 13.32
N PRO A 22 0.21 1.21 14.04
CA PRO A 22 0.64 1.83 15.30
C PRO A 22 1.14 3.26 15.14
N ARG A 23 1.74 3.59 13.99
CA ARG A 23 2.22 4.96 13.71
C ARG A 23 1.13 5.96 13.35
N LEU A 24 -0.05 5.47 12.96
CA LEU A 24 -1.21 6.31 12.62
C LEU A 24 -2.23 6.34 13.75
N GLY A 25 -2.22 5.32 14.63
CA GLY A 25 -3.14 5.21 15.76
C GLY A 25 -4.55 4.76 15.36
N VAL A 26 -4.75 4.25 14.14
CA VAL A 26 -6.04 3.86 13.58
C VAL A 26 -5.98 2.47 12.94
N HIS A 27 -7.14 1.84 12.76
CA HIS A 27 -7.26 0.65 11.92
C HIS A 27 -7.31 1.05 10.43
N VAL A 28 -6.53 0.35 9.61
CA VAL A 28 -6.51 0.50 8.16
C VAL A 28 -6.85 -0.82 7.49
N GLY A 29 -7.49 -0.74 6.32
CA GLY A 29 -7.78 -1.93 5.50
C GLY A 29 -6.61 -2.26 4.61
N ALA A 30 -5.74 -3.18 5.03
CA ALA A 30 -4.60 -3.62 4.24
C ALA A 30 -5.04 -4.63 3.17
N LEU A 31 -4.75 -4.32 1.90
CA LEU A 31 -5.03 -5.20 0.77
C LEU A 31 -4.16 -6.46 0.85
N SER A 32 -4.73 -7.64 0.57
CA SER A 32 -3.95 -8.88 0.55
C SER A 32 -2.75 -8.78 -0.39
N GLU A 33 -1.59 -9.28 0.06
CA GLU A 33 -0.33 -9.16 -0.69
C GLU A 33 -0.42 -9.83 -2.07
N SER A 34 -1.18 -10.91 -2.20
CA SER A 34 -1.47 -11.57 -3.48
C SER A 34 -2.21 -10.67 -4.46
N SER A 35 -3.10 -9.80 -3.97
CA SER A 35 -3.81 -8.83 -4.80
C SER A 35 -2.89 -7.69 -5.26
N ILE A 36 -1.97 -7.24 -4.39
CA ILE A 36 -0.93 -6.26 -4.74
C ILE A 36 0.00 -6.85 -5.82
N PHE A 37 0.45 -8.08 -5.66
CA PHE A 37 1.27 -8.73 -6.69
C PHE A 37 0.52 -8.91 -8.00
N LYS A 38 -0.78 -9.21 -7.97
CA LYS A 38 -1.58 -9.30 -9.18
C LYS A 38 -1.58 -8.00 -9.97
N SER A 39 -1.72 -6.84 -9.31
CA SER A 39 -1.69 -5.55 -10.02
C SER A 39 -0.33 -5.28 -10.65
N LEU A 40 0.77 -5.68 -10.01
CA LEU A 40 2.12 -5.53 -10.57
C LEU A 40 2.35 -6.35 -11.85
N HIS A 41 1.60 -7.43 -12.07
CA HIS A 41 1.71 -8.29 -13.26
C HIS A 41 0.65 -8.00 -14.32
N CYS A 42 -0.18 -6.97 -14.14
CA CYS A 42 -1.28 -6.67 -15.03
C CYS A 42 -1.23 -5.19 -15.41
N ILE A 43 -1.18 -4.92 -16.71
CA ILE A 43 -1.42 -3.58 -17.26
C ILE A 43 -2.80 -3.61 -17.89
N LEU A 44 -3.67 -2.71 -17.45
CA LEU A 44 -4.97 -2.52 -18.07
C LEU A 44 -4.81 -1.68 -19.34
N GLU A 45 -5.64 -1.94 -20.33
CA GLU A 45 -5.68 -1.14 -21.56
C GLU A 45 -6.12 0.30 -21.23
N GLY A 46 -5.40 1.28 -21.76
CA GLY A 46 -5.63 2.69 -21.52
C GLY A 46 -4.63 3.57 -22.25
N ASP A 47 -4.62 4.86 -21.92
CA ASP A 47 -3.83 5.89 -22.62
C ASP A 47 -2.36 5.94 -22.18
N LEU A 48 -1.99 5.21 -21.12
CA LEU A 48 -0.63 5.18 -20.59
C LEU A 48 0.28 4.28 -21.43
N THR A 49 1.53 4.69 -21.58
CA THR A 49 2.57 3.79 -22.05
C THR A 49 2.78 2.64 -21.06
N PRO A 50 3.31 1.48 -21.50
CA PRO A 50 3.61 0.38 -20.59
C PRO A 50 4.54 0.77 -19.43
N GLN A 51 5.47 1.71 -19.64
CA GLN A 51 6.34 2.20 -18.57
C GLN A 51 5.59 3.05 -17.55
N GLU A 52 4.73 3.96 -18.00
CA GLU A 52 3.89 4.80 -17.11
C GLU A 52 2.94 3.93 -16.30
N ALA A 53 2.25 2.98 -16.94
CA ALA A 53 1.37 2.04 -16.25
C ALA A 53 2.12 1.18 -15.23
N ALA A 54 3.34 0.73 -15.56
CA ALA A 54 4.19 0.00 -14.61
C ALA A 54 4.60 0.87 -13.41
N ALA A 55 4.94 2.14 -13.64
CA ALA A 55 5.29 3.08 -12.59
C ALA A 55 4.11 3.36 -11.66
N GLU A 56 2.91 3.59 -12.21
CA GLU A 56 1.68 3.77 -11.42
C GLU A 56 1.34 2.52 -10.60
N ASN A 57 1.53 1.33 -11.17
CA ASN A 57 1.34 0.07 -10.47
C ASN A 57 2.32 -0.07 -9.29
N ILE A 58 3.59 0.30 -9.48
CA ILE A 58 4.59 0.31 -8.40
C ILE A 58 4.18 1.30 -7.29
N ASP A 59 3.82 2.53 -7.65
CA ASP A 59 3.42 3.55 -6.67
C ASP A 59 2.14 3.16 -5.93
N SER A 60 1.21 2.50 -6.60
CA SER A 60 -0.01 1.94 -5.98
C SER A 60 0.31 0.79 -5.05
N ALA A 61 1.20 -0.11 -5.44
CA ALA A 61 1.63 -1.23 -4.61
C ALA A 61 2.33 -0.75 -3.33
N LEU A 62 3.21 0.26 -3.43
CA LEU A 62 3.88 0.85 -2.26
C LEU A 62 2.89 1.52 -1.30
N ARG A 63 1.87 2.19 -1.83
CA ARG A 63 0.78 2.76 -1.02
C ARG A 63 0.00 1.68 -0.27
N GLU A 64 -0.25 0.54 -0.88
CA GLU A 64 -0.93 -0.57 -0.22
C GLU A 64 -0.01 -1.25 0.80
N TRP A 65 1.27 -1.49 0.48
CA TRP A 65 2.24 -2.07 1.41
C TRP A 65 2.51 -1.22 2.64
N PHE A 66 2.34 0.11 2.55
CA PHE A 66 2.40 1.01 3.70
C PHE A 66 1.44 0.57 4.81
N ASN A 67 0.24 0.10 4.46
CA ASN A 67 -0.77 -0.36 5.42
C ASN A 67 -0.33 -1.63 6.19
N HIS A 68 0.66 -2.37 5.71
CA HIS A 68 1.19 -3.57 6.37
C HIS A 68 2.30 -3.26 7.39
N GLY A 69 2.67 -1.99 7.56
CA GLY A 69 3.70 -1.55 8.50
C GLY A 69 5.11 -1.45 7.93
N GLU A 70 6.00 -0.88 8.73
CA GLU A 70 7.36 -0.45 8.36
C GLU A 70 8.20 -1.55 7.70
N ALA A 71 8.31 -2.70 8.35
CA ALA A 71 9.17 -3.79 7.88
C ALA A 71 8.74 -4.28 6.48
N LYS A 72 7.44 -4.39 6.24
CA LYS A 72 6.91 -4.83 4.94
C LYS A 72 7.09 -3.74 3.89
N TYR A 73 6.75 -2.50 4.22
CA TYR A 73 6.89 -1.36 3.33
C TYR A 73 8.34 -1.17 2.88
N GLU A 74 9.29 -1.11 3.80
CA GLU A 74 10.70 -0.87 3.48
C GLU A 74 11.31 -2.01 2.66
N SER A 75 11.02 -3.27 3.01
CA SER A 75 11.47 -4.42 2.22
C SER A 75 10.97 -4.34 0.77
N ARG A 76 9.68 -4.07 0.58
CA ARG A 76 9.07 -3.98 -0.75
C ARG A 76 9.50 -2.74 -1.52
N ARG A 77 9.71 -1.61 -0.85
CA ARG A 77 10.24 -0.38 -1.44
C ARG A 77 11.64 -0.59 -2.00
N LEU A 78 12.51 -1.27 -1.26
CA LEU A 78 13.87 -1.59 -1.74
C LEU A 78 13.83 -2.51 -2.97
N GLU A 79 12.98 -3.54 -2.96
CA GLU A 79 12.77 -4.43 -4.11
C GLU A 79 12.24 -3.67 -5.34
N MET A 80 11.20 -2.85 -5.17
CA MET A 80 10.61 -2.07 -6.26
C MET A 80 11.60 -1.04 -6.81
N ARG A 81 12.39 -0.41 -5.94
CA ARG A 81 13.44 0.54 -6.35
C ARG A 81 14.48 -0.14 -7.23
N GLU A 82 14.89 -1.35 -6.87
CA GLU A 82 15.84 -2.12 -7.67
C GLU A 82 15.24 -2.54 -9.02
N ILE A 83 14.00 -3.02 -9.04
CA ILE A 83 13.29 -3.40 -10.28
C ILE A 83 13.12 -2.19 -11.19
N ALA A 84 12.69 -1.05 -10.65
CA ALA A 84 12.49 0.17 -11.41
C ALA A 84 13.80 0.71 -11.99
N LYS A 85 14.91 0.63 -11.24
CA LYS A 85 16.25 1.01 -11.71
C LYS A 85 16.72 0.11 -12.85
N ARG A 86 16.59 -1.20 -12.72
CA ARG A 86 16.96 -2.18 -13.76
C ARG A 86 16.23 -1.97 -15.08
N ASN A 87 14.99 -1.48 -15.02
CA ASN A 87 14.15 -1.25 -16.18
C ASN A 87 14.14 0.23 -16.65
N GLY A 88 14.95 1.10 -16.03
CA GLY A 88 15.06 2.50 -16.43
C GLY A 88 13.83 3.37 -16.09
N ILE A 89 12.90 2.89 -15.27
CA ILE A 89 11.65 3.60 -14.91
C ILE A 89 11.68 4.22 -13.51
N ALA A 90 12.79 4.11 -12.77
CA ALA A 90 12.86 4.67 -11.41
C ALA A 90 12.57 6.18 -11.33
N HIS A 91 12.89 6.93 -12.39
CA HIS A 91 12.70 8.38 -12.46
C HIS A 91 11.24 8.82 -12.66
N ILE A 92 10.34 7.90 -13.04
CA ILE A 92 8.90 8.18 -13.19
C ILE A 92 8.07 7.69 -12.00
N CYS A 93 8.63 6.84 -11.13
CA CYS A 93 7.97 6.43 -9.90
C CYS A 93 8.11 7.52 -8.82
N SER A 94 7.00 7.91 -8.22
CA SER A 94 6.98 8.96 -7.19
C SER A 94 7.28 8.45 -5.77
N ALA A 95 6.98 7.17 -5.49
CA ALA A 95 7.00 6.65 -4.12
C ALA A 95 8.29 5.89 -3.75
N LEU A 96 9.25 5.72 -4.67
CA LEU A 96 10.45 4.90 -4.44
C LEU A 96 11.38 5.49 -3.38
N ASP A 97 11.49 6.82 -3.34
CA ASP A 97 12.44 7.51 -2.46
C ASP A 97 11.81 7.96 -1.14
N VAL A 98 10.49 7.85 -1.00
CA VAL A 98 9.76 8.13 0.24
C VAL A 98 9.93 6.97 1.20
N ASN A 99 10.55 7.20 2.36
CA ASN A 99 10.64 6.18 3.40
C ASN A 99 9.35 6.12 4.25
N TYR A 100 9.24 5.08 5.07
CA TYR A 100 8.04 4.84 5.87
C TYR A 100 7.70 6.01 6.82
N GLY A 101 8.73 6.60 7.44
CA GLY A 101 8.55 7.73 8.35
C GLY A 101 8.03 8.99 7.65
N GLU A 102 8.57 9.29 6.47
CA GLU A 102 8.08 10.37 5.60
C GLU A 102 6.62 10.11 5.20
N ARG A 103 6.28 8.86 4.84
CA ARG A 103 4.92 8.49 4.48
C ARG A 103 3.93 8.63 5.64
N VAL A 104 4.35 8.30 6.87
CA VAL A 104 3.58 8.54 8.09
C VAL A 104 3.35 10.04 8.29
N ALA A 105 4.38 10.88 8.09
CA ALA A 105 4.26 12.32 8.23
C ALA A 105 3.28 12.91 7.20
N GLU A 106 3.39 12.52 5.93
CA GLU A 106 2.44 12.91 4.86
C GLU A 106 1.00 12.53 5.21
N TRP A 107 0.80 11.33 5.79
CA TRP A 107 -0.53 10.90 6.21
C TRP A 107 -1.08 11.78 7.33
N HIS A 108 -0.26 12.09 8.35
CA HIS A 108 -0.68 12.97 9.45
C HIS A 108 -0.91 14.40 9.00
N GLU A 109 -0.12 14.92 8.07
CA GLU A 109 -0.36 16.24 7.47
C GLU A 109 -1.71 16.28 6.74
N LYS A 110 -2.04 15.21 6.02
CA LYS A 110 -3.27 15.13 5.23
C LYS A 110 -4.53 14.84 6.04
N TYR A 111 -4.43 14.00 7.08
CA TYR A 111 -5.58 13.45 7.80
C TYR A 111 -5.59 13.76 9.30
N GLY A 112 -4.49 14.27 9.86
CA GLY A 112 -4.33 14.50 11.30
C GLY A 112 -5.27 15.57 11.87
N SER A 113 -5.80 16.49 11.06
CA SER A 113 -6.80 17.48 11.51
C SER A 113 -8.22 16.89 11.66
N ASP A 114 -8.54 15.84 10.91
CA ASP A 114 -9.90 15.25 10.88
C ASP A 114 -10.04 14.06 11.85
N ALA A 115 -8.92 13.47 12.30
CA ALA A 115 -8.91 12.31 13.19
C ALA A 115 -9.51 12.57 14.59
N ASP A 116 -9.63 13.84 15.01
CA ASP A 116 -10.25 14.23 16.28
C ASP A 116 -11.79 14.28 16.24
N LEU A 117 -12.43 14.21 15.06
CA LEU A 117 -13.88 14.35 14.92
C LEU A 117 -14.67 13.04 15.08
N THR A 118 -14.02 11.91 15.36
CA THR A 118 -14.66 10.58 15.47
C THR A 118 -14.33 9.82 16.76
N ARG A 119 -13.80 10.51 17.78
CA ARG A 119 -13.65 9.96 19.14
C ARG A 119 -14.84 10.27 20.02
#